data_AF-A0A3A5S390-F1
#
_entry.id   AF-A0A3A5S390-F1
#
_cell.length_a   1.000
_cell.length_b   1.000
_cell.length_c   1.000
_cell.angle_alpha   90.00
_cell.angle_beta   90.00
_cell.angle_gamma   90.00
#
_symmetry.space_group_name_H-M   'P 1'
#
loop_
_entity.id
_entity.type
_entity.pdbx_description
1 polymer ?
#
loop_
_entity_poly.entity_id
_entity_poly.type
_entity_poly.pdbx_seq_one_letter_code
_entity_poly.pdbx_strand_id
1 'polypeptide(L)'
;METEELTIGRVHHGRNIRRTRIEKNMNQEGLSELVHLSQPAVSKYEKMKVIDDEMLQRFARALNVPFDYLKTLEEDAQTVVFENNTVNNSEQSAGGANISMGIVKSDTEDSINDSRVNNFNPIDKITELYERLLKEKDEKYAALERRLQNIEKSLQK
;
A
#
# COMPACT_ATOMS: atom_id res chain seq x y z
N MET A 1 -10.82 39.19 -11.84
CA MET A 1 -10.22 38.41 -10.74
C MET A 1 -11.23 37.34 -10.41
N GLU A 2 -11.13 36.13 -10.97
CA GLU A 2 -12.18 35.10 -10.76
C GLU A 2 -11.76 33.69 -11.23
N THR A 3 -10.52 33.27 -10.96
CA THR A 3 -10.05 31.90 -11.31
C THR A 3 -9.42 31.15 -10.14
N GLU A 4 -9.57 31.63 -8.91
CA GLU A 4 -8.87 31.04 -7.74
C GLU A 4 -9.74 30.04 -6.94
N GLU A 5 -11.05 29.94 -7.18
CA GLU A 5 -11.92 29.09 -6.34
C GLU A 5 -12.09 27.64 -6.82
N LEU A 6 -11.64 27.28 -8.03
CA LEU A 6 -11.92 25.95 -8.62
C LEU A 6 -10.87 24.85 -8.32
N THR A 7 -9.75 25.16 -7.68
CA THR A 7 -8.65 24.19 -7.44
C THR A 7 -8.73 23.47 -6.09
N ILE A 8 -9.50 23.98 -5.13
CA ILE A 8 -9.63 23.39 -3.78
C ILE A 8 -10.36 22.03 -3.81
N GLY A 9 -11.11 21.72 -4.88
CA GLY A 9 -11.93 20.53 -4.98
C GLY A 9 -11.16 19.20 -4.94
N ARG A 10 -9.94 19.18 -5.52
CA ARG A 10 -9.14 17.96 -5.75
C ARG A 10 -8.00 17.75 -4.75
N VAL A 11 -7.72 18.71 -3.88
CA VAL A 11 -6.64 18.57 -2.90
C VAL A 11 -7.12 17.76 -1.70
N HIS A 12 -6.30 16.81 -1.26
CA HIS A 12 -6.51 16.04 -0.03
C HIS A 12 -5.24 16.03 0.82
N HIS A 13 -5.19 16.86 1.87
CA HIS A 13 -4.02 17.04 2.73
C HIS A 13 -3.55 15.71 3.36
N GLY A 14 -4.48 14.92 3.92
CA GLY A 14 -4.15 13.63 4.53
C GLY A 14 -3.49 12.63 3.57
N ARG A 15 -3.99 12.53 2.33
CA ARG A 15 -3.40 11.66 1.31
C ARG A 15 -2.04 12.16 0.86
N ASN A 16 -1.87 13.48 0.73
CA ASN A 16 -0.57 14.09 0.44
C ASN A 16 0.46 13.77 1.52
N ILE A 17 0.08 13.85 2.80
CA ILE A 17 0.91 13.44 3.94
C ILE A 17 1.27 11.96 3.83
N ARG A 18 0.28 11.07 3.62
CA ARG A 18 0.51 9.62 3.52
C ARG A 18 1.44 9.26 2.37
N ARG A 19 1.21 9.85 1.19
CA ARG A 19 2.04 9.64 -0.01
C ARG A 19 3.48 10.07 0.27
N THR A 20 3.67 11.28 0.75
CA THR A 20 5.00 11.82 1.08
C THR A 20 5.71 10.96 2.11
N ARG A 21 5.00 10.48 3.14
CA ARG A 21 5.56 9.58 4.15
C ARG A 21 6.09 8.29 3.52
N ILE A 22 5.34 7.67 2.61
CA ILE A 22 5.76 6.46 1.89
C ILE A 22 6.95 6.75 0.98
N GLU A 23 6.94 7.86 0.24
CA GLU A 23 8.05 8.30 -0.61
C GLU A 23 9.36 8.50 0.19
N LYS A 24 9.24 8.92 1.45
CA LYS A 24 10.37 9.06 2.39
C LYS A 24 10.73 7.76 3.12
N ASN A 25 10.12 6.61 2.78
CA ASN A 25 10.31 5.31 3.43
C ASN A 25 10.09 5.33 4.95
N MET A 26 9.14 6.14 5.43
CA MET A 26 8.87 6.33 6.85
C MET A 26 7.64 5.50 7.27
N ASN A 27 7.76 4.75 8.37
CA ASN A 27 6.62 4.07 8.98
C ASN A 27 5.69 5.08 9.69
N GLN A 28 4.44 4.70 9.92
CA GLN A 28 3.46 5.62 10.54
C GLN A 28 3.83 5.96 11.98
N GLU A 29 4.45 5.01 12.70
CA GLU A 29 4.99 5.23 14.05
C GLU A 29 6.12 6.26 14.06
N GLY A 30 7.10 6.16 13.15
CA GLY A 30 8.19 7.12 13.05
C GLY A 30 7.71 8.53 12.70
N LEU A 31 6.70 8.66 11.84
CA LEU A 31 6.07 9.98 11.63
C LEU A 31 5.41 10.49 12.92
N SER A 32 4.71 9.62 13.65
CA SER A 32 4.00 9.98 14.88
C SER A 32 4.94 10.50 15.98
N GLU A 33 6.13 9.93 16.09
CA GLU A 33 7.18 10.40 17.00
C GLU A 33 7.64 11.82 16.62
N LEU A 34 7.89 12.07 15.33
CA LEU A 34 8.35 13.37 14.83
C LEU A 34 7.32 14.49 15.00
N VAL A 35 6.03 14.17 14.85
CA VAL A 35 4.96 15.15 15.05
C VAL A 35 4.44 15.19 16.48
N HIS A 36 4.98 14.39 17.41
CA HIS A 36 4.52 14.26 18.79
C HIS A 36 3.02 13.94 18.91
N LEU A 37 2.56 12.99 18.10
CA LEU A 37 1.19 12.47 18.14
C LEU A 37 1.23 10.96 18.32
N SER A 38 0.10 10.37 18.73
CA SER A 38 -0.02 8.91 18.72
C SER A 38 -0.18 8.40 17.28
N GLN A 39 0.25 7.16 17.02
CA GLN A 39 0.08 6.51 15.72
C GLN A 39 -1.39 6.50 15.23
N PRO A 40 -2.41 6.25 16.09
CA PRO A 40 -3.82 6.39 15.71
C PRO A 40 -4.21 7.83 15.32
N ALA A 41 -3.66 8.84 15.98
CA ALA A 41 -3.92 10.25 15.64
C ALA A 41 -3.34 10.59 14.25
N VAL A 42 -2.13 10.14 13.93
CA VAL A 42 -1.56 10.29 12.58
C VAL A 42 -2.43 9.59 11.53
N SER A 43 -2.89 8.37 11.80
CA SER A 43 -3.82 7.65 10.91
C SER A 43 -5.11 8.42 10.67
N LYS A 44 -5.64 9.09 11.71
CA LYS A 44 -6.80 9.97 11.58
C LYS A 44 -6.49 11.14 10.64
N TYR A 45 -5.36 11.83 10.82
CA TYR A 45 -4.95 12.94 9.96
C TYR A 45 -4.72 12.52 8.51
N GLU A 46 -4.12 11.36 8.26
CA GLU A 46 -3.91 10.85 6.89
C GLU A 46 -5.24 10.59 6.14
N LYS A 47 -6.35 10.38 6.86
CA LYS A 47 -7.70 10.23 6.28
C LYS A 47 -8.47 11.53 6.17
N MET A 48 -7.98 12.62 6.78
CA MET A 48 -8.67 13.92 6.76
C MET A 48 -8.38 14.66 5.45
N LYS A 49 -9.43 15.10 4.77
CA LYS A 49 -9.31 15.87 3.53
C LYS A 49 -8.66 17.23 3.77
N VAL A 50 -9.12 17.92 4.80
CA VAL A 50 -8.64 19.24 5.22
C VAL A 50 -8.06 19.11 6.62
N ILE A 51 -6.91 19.74 6.82
CA ILE A 51 -6.13 19.76 8.06
C ILE A 51 -5.75 21.21 8.31
N ASP A 52 -5.80 21.65 9.57
CA ASP A 52 -5.45 23.00 9.98
C ASP A 52 -4.02 23.35 9.58
N ASP A 53 -3.80 24.58 9.13
CA ASP A 53 -2.50 25.05 8.61
C ASP A 53 -1.35 24.84 9.61
N GLU A 54 -1.59 25.05 10.91
CA GLU A 54 -0.59 24.81 11.96
C GLU A 54 -0.18 23.33 12.00
N MET A 55 -1.15 22.42 11.95
CA MET A 55 -0.91 20.98 11.99
C MET A 55 -0.27 20.50 10.70
N LEU A 56 -0.73 21.00 9.55
CA LEU A 56 -0.16 20.69 8.25
C LEU A 56 1.29 21.17 8.14
N GLN A 57 1.60 22.34 8.70
CA GLN A 57 2.97 22.86 8.81
C GLN A 57 3.86 21.95 9.68
N ARG A 58 3.32 21.38 10.78
CA ARG A 58 4.04 20.40 11.60
C ARG A 58 4.37 19.14 10.80
N PHE A 59 3.40 18.61 10.05
CA PHE A 59 3.64 17.46 9.15
C PHE A 59 4.67 17.78 8.06
N ALA A 60 4.59 18.96 7.43
CA ALA A 60 5.54 19.40 6.41
C ALA A 60 6.99 19.43 6.94
N ARG A 61 7.19 19.95 8.16
CA ARG A 61 8.49 19.96 8.84
C ARG A 61 8.99 18.55 9.14
N ALA A 62 8.13 17.69 9.69
CA ALA A 62 8.49 16.30 10.00
C ALA A 62 8.87 15.49 8.75
N LEU A 63 8.20 15.75 7.62
CA LEU A 63 8.46 15.10 6.33
C LEU A 63 9.59 15.77 5.52
N ASN A 64 10.11 16.90 6.01
CA ASN A 64 11.10 17.73 5.33
C ASN A 64 10.68 18.09 3.89
N VAL A 65 9.49 18.67 3.77
CA VAL A 65 8.91 19.19 2.53
C VAL A 65 8.35 20.60 2.74
N PRO A 66 8.23 21.43 1.69
CA PRO A 66 7.54 22.71 1.78
C PRO A 66 6.09 22.55 2.22
N PHE A 67 5.56 23.53 2.96
CA PHE A 67 4.15 23.55 3.37
C PHE A 67 3.20 23.51 2.17
N ASP A 68 3.48 24.34 1.17
CA ASP A 68 2.68 24.43 -0.06
C ASP A 68 2.60 23.09 -0.78
N TYR A 69 3.65 22.26 -0.71
CA TYR A 69 3.64 20.93 -1.32
C TYR A 69 2.51 20.05 -0.77
N LEU A 70 2.23 20.11 0.54
CA LEU A 70 1.13 19.33 1.11
C LEU A 70 -0.25 20.00 0.90
N LYS A 71 -0.27 21.33 0.74
CA LYS A 71 -1.47 22.16 0.62
C LYS A 71 -2.00 22.33 -0.80
N THR A 72 -1.16 22.23 -1.83
CA THR A 72 -1.55 22.48 -3.23
C THR A 72 -1.45 21.27 -4.12
N LEU A 73 -0.88 20.16 -3.64
CA LEU A 73 -0.76 18.94 -4.44
C LEU A 73 -2.15 18.32 -4.68
N GLU A 74 -2.54 18.26 -5.93
CA GLU A 74 -3.81 17.67 -6.37
C GLU A 74 -3.74 16.13 -6.31
N GLU A 75 -4.88 15.49 -6.01
CA GLU A 75 -4.97 14.04 -6.17
C GLU A 75 -4.84 13.64 -7.65
N ASP A 76 -4.00 12.63 -7.91
CA ASP A 76 -4.02 11.90 -9.17
C ASP A 76 -5.43 11.33 -9.44
N ALA A 77 -5.80 11.19 -10.73
CA ALA A 77 -7.09 10.66 -11.13
C ALA A 77 -7.46 9.39 -10.31
N GLN A 78 -8.66 9.39 -9.75
CA GLN A 78 -9.12 8.40 -8.78
C GLN A 78 -8.86 6.98 -9.28
N THR A 79 -7.88 6.31 -8.68
CA THR A 79 -7.58 4.92 -9.01
C THR A 79 -8.70 4.07 -8.42
N VAL A 80 -9.53 3.48 -9.28
CA VAL A 80 -10.49 2.46 -8.86
C VAL A 80 -9.69 1.22 -8.45
N VAL A 81 -9.53 1.02 -7.15
CA VAL A 81 -8.93 -0.19 -6.60
C VAL A 81 -10.00 -1.27 -6.62
N PHE A 82 -9.89 -2.22 -7.56
CA PHE A 82 -10.65 -3.46 -7.48
C PHE A 82 -10.01 -4.34 -6.40
N GLU A 83 -10.53 -4.27 -5.19
CA GLU A 83 -10.14 -5.19 -4.12
C GLU A 83 -10.78 -6.57 -4.38
N ASN A 84 -9.96 -7.56 -4.76
CA ASN A 84 -10.35 -8.98 -4.73
C ASN A 84 -10.43 -9.44 -3.27
N ASN A 85 -11.43 -8.97 -2.54
CA ASN A 85 -11.79 -9.56 -1.26
C ASN A 85 -12.49 -10.89 -1.57
N THR A 86 -11.78 -12.01 -1.44
CA THR A 86 -12.37 -13.35 -1.49
C THR A 86 -13.40 -13.45 -0.36
N VAL A 87 -14.67 -13.27 -0.68
CA VAL A 87 -15.77 -13.61 0.22
C VAL A 87 -15.85 -15.13 0.27
N ASN A 88 -15.26 -15.72 1.32
CA ASN A 88 -15.54 -17.11 1.64
C ASN A 88 -17.04 -17.19 1.95
N ASN A 89 -17.80 -17.83 1.07
CA ASN A 89 -19.19 -18.17 1.32
C ASN A 89 -19.24 -19.32 2.33
N SER A 90 -18.78 -19.08 3.57
CA SER A 90 -19.03 -19.98 4.69
C SER A 90 -20.38 -19.59 5.27
N GLU A 91 -21.43 -20.24 4.78
CA GLU A 91 -22.75 -20.41 5.36
C GLU A 91 -23.08 -19.51 6.56
N GLN A 92 -23.50 -18.28 6.30
CA GLN A 92 -24.11 -17.44 7.32
C GLN A 92 -25.63 -17.72 7.35
N SER A 93 -25.98 -18.85 7.96
CA SER A 93 -27.32 -19.06 8.52
C SER A 93 -27.51 -18.11 9.70
N ALA A 94 -27.99 -16.88 9.43
CA ALA A 94 -28.79 -16.03 10.32
C ALA A 94 -28.92 -14.61 9.75
N GLY A 95 -30.05 -14.32 9.12
CA GLY A 95 -30.70 -12.99 9.19
C GLY A 95 -30.04 -11.78 8.52
N GLY A 96 -29.02 -11.95 7.67
CA GLY A 96 -28.43 -10.86 6.88
C GLY A 96 -28.94 -10.85 5.44
N ALA A 97 -29.22 -9.67 4.88
CA ALA A 97 -29.78 -9.51 3.54
C ALA A 97 -28.99 -10.27 2.45
N ASN A 98 -29.68 -11.15 1.71
CA ASN A 98 -29.15 -11.77 0.51
C ASN A 98 -28.89 -10.70 -0.55
N ILE A 99 -27.66 -10.21 -0.66
CA ILE A 99 -27.27 -9.45 -1.86
C ILE A 99 -27.04 -10.47 -2.97
N SER A 100 -28.12 -10.77 -3.70
CA SER A 100 -28.05 -11.43 -5.00
C SER A 100 -27.31 -10.50 -5.95
N MET A 101 -25.98 -10.63 -6.00
CA MET A 101 -25.18 -10.10 -7.10
C MET A 101 -25.67 -10.77 -8.37
N GLY A 102 -26.28 -9.97 -9.26
CA GLY A 102 -27.02 -10.41 -10.43
C GLY A 102 -26.26 -11.45 -11.24
N ILE A 103 -26.67 -12.70 -11.12
CA ILE A 103 -26.44 -13.70 -12.16
C ILE A 103 -27.36 -13.27 -13.31
N VAL A 104 -26.77 -12.74 -14.37
CA VAL A 104 -27.44 -12.68 -15.67
C VAL A 104 -27.69 -14.13 -16.07
N LYS A 105 -28.90 -14.64 -15.82
CA LYS A 105 -29.34 -15.88 -16.45
C LYS A 105 -29.47 -15.57 -17.94
N SER A 106 -28.46 -15.94 -18.72
CA SER A 106 -28.66 -16.09 -20.16
C SER A 106 -29.54 -17.31 -20.33
N ASP A 107 -30.76 -17.11 -20.82
CA ASP A 107 -31.68 -18.17 -21.23
C ASP A 107 -31.09 -18.89 -22.45
N THR A 108 -30.12 -19.77 -22.20
CA THR A 108 -29.66 -20.75 -23.16
C THR A 108 -29.42 -22.02 -22.36
N GLU A 109 -30.43 -22.87 -22.37
CA GLU A 109 -30.29 -24.28 -22.08
C GLU A 109 -29.27 -24.83 -23.07
N ASP A 110 -28.02 -25.00 -22.64
CA ASP A 110 -27.17 -26.13 -23.01
C ASP A 110 -25.77 -25.93 -22.43
N SER A 111 -25.33 -26.94 -21.68
CA SER A 111 -23.95 -27.43 -21.52
C SER A 111 -22.81 -26.41 -21.76
N ILE A 112 -22.05 -26.11 -20.71
CA ILE A 112 -20.63 -26.47 -20.60
C ILE A 112 -20.12 -26.05 -19.21
N ASN A 113 -19.65 -27.05 -18.47
CA ASN A 113 -18.65 -26.93 -17.42
C ASN A 113 -17.45 -26.10 -17.94
N ASP A 114 -17.44 -24.78 -17.76
CA ASP A 114 -16.19 -24.01 -17.77
C ASP A 114 -15.97 -23.42 -16.39
N SER A 115 -15.71 -24.35 -15.46
CA SER A 115 -15.01 -24.08 -14.21
C SER A 115 -13.59 -23.64 -14.56
N ARG A 116 -13.43 -22.40 -15.06
CA ARG A 116 -12.14 -21.68 -15.08
C ARG A 116 -11.79 -21.25 -13.67
N VAL A 117 -11.80 -22.20 -12.73
CA VAL A 117 -11.20 -22.02 -11.42
C VAL A 117 -9.71 -21.88 -11.69
N ASN A 118 -9.29 -20.62 -11.84
CA ASN A 118 -7.90 -20.25 -11.73
C ASN A 118 -7.46 -20.75 -10.36
N ASN A 119 -6.81 -21.91 -10.33
CA ASN A 119 -6.24 -22.53 -9.14
C ASN A 119 -5.00 -21.72 -8.71
N PHE A 120 -5.22 -20.45 -8.39
CA PHE A 120 -4.29 -19.59 -7.69
C PHE A 120 -4.34 -20.04 -6.24
N ASN A 121 -3.53 -21.03 -5.89
CA ASN A 121 -3.33 -21.37 -4.49
C ASN A 121 -2.29 -20.38 -3.94
N PRO A 122 -2.69 -19.35 -3.17
CA PRO A 122 -1.78 -18.31 -2.71
C PRO A 122 -0.66 -18.88 -1.83
N ILE A 123 -0.91 -20.03 -1.19
CA ILE A 123 0.07 -20.74 -0.34
C ILE A 123 1.30 -21.17 -1.15
N ASP A 124 1.13 -21.77 -2.33
CA ASP A 124 2.25 -22.30 -3.11
C ASP A 124 3.17 -21.18 -3.62
N LYS A 125 2.59 -20.03 -3.99
CA LYS A 125 3.37 -18.84 -4.39
C LYS A 125 4.14 -18.21 -3.25
N ILE A 126 3.57 -18.24 -2.04
CA ILE A 126 4.25 -17.74 -0.84
C ILE A 126 5.46 -18.63 -0.55
N THR A 127 5.30 -19.95 -0.60
CA THR A 127 6.39 -20.91 -0.40
C THR A 127 7.50 -20.73 -1.45
N GLU A 128 7.15 -20.61 -2.73
CA GLU A 128 8.11 -20.37 -3.82
C GLU A 128 8.92 -19.07 -3.61
N LEU A 129 8.25 -17.99 -3.19
CA LEU A 129 8.92 -16.72 -2.89
C LEU A 129 9.89 -16.84 -1.72
N TYR A 130 9.51 -17.57 -0.66
CA TYR A 130 10.39 -17.80 0.49
C TYR A 130 11.62 -18.64 0.11
N GLU A 131 11.44 -19.72 -0.64
CA GLU A 131 12.55 -20.55 -1.13
C GLU A 131 13.52 -19.76 -2.01
N ARG A 132 12.98 -18.92 -2.90
CA ARG A 132 13.79 -18.06 -3.77
C ARG A 132 14.56 -17.00 -2.99
N LEU A 133 13.94 -16.39 -1.97
CA LEU A 133 14.59 -15.42 -1.09
C LEU A 133 15.74 -16.07 -0.29
N LEU A 134 15.50 -17.27 0.26
CA LEU A 134 16.51 -18.02 1.01
C LEU A 134 17.72 -18.35 0.13
N LYS A 135 17.45 -18.84 -1.09
CA LYS A 135 18.50 -19.15 -2.06
C LYS A 135 19.34 -17.93 -2.45
N GLU A 136 18.71 -16.78 -2.69
CA GLU A 136 19.42 -15.54 -3.02
C GLU A 136 20.30 -15.07 -1.84
N LYS A 137 19.86 -15.29 -0.59
CA LYS A 137 20.65 -14.99 0.60
C LYS A 137 21.89 -15.88 0.67
N ASP A 138 21.73 -17.19 0.50
CA ASP A 138 22.84 -18.15 0.57
C ASP A 138 23.89 -17.91 -0.53
N GLU A 139 23.45 -17.60 -1.75
CA GLU A 139 24.35 -17.26 -2.86
C GLU A 139 25.19 -16.00 -2.57
N LYS A 140 24.57 -14.99 -1.95
CA LYS A 140 25.28 -13.76 -1.54
C LYS A 140 26.29 -14.03 -0.42
N TYR A 141 25.95 -14.86 0.56
CA TYR A 141 26.89 -15.24 1.62
C TYR A 141 28.09 -16.00 1.06
N ALA A 142 27.86 -16.99 0.20
CA ALA A 142 28.94 -17.75 -0.44
C ALA A 142 29.86 -16.86 -1.30
N ALA A 143 29.27 -15.88 -2.02
CA ALA A 143 30.05 -14.90 -2.78
C ALA A 143 30.92 -14.01 -1.88
N LEU A 144 30.39 -13.62 -0.72
CA LEU A 144 31.10 -12.82 0.27
C LEU A 144 32.27 -13.60 0.90
N GLU A 145 32.03 -14.85 1.30
CA GLU A 145 33.06 -15.74 1.86
C GLU A 145 34.22 -15.98 0.88
N ARG A 146 33.91 -16.20 -0.40
CA ARG A 146 34.95 -16.34 -1.44
C ARG A 146 35.80 -15.08 -1.58
N ARG A 147 35.18 -13.90 -1.50
CA ARG A 147 35.92 -12.62 -1.54
C ARG A 147 36.83 -12.47 -0.32
N LEU A 148 36.33 -12.80 0.87
CA LEU A 148 37.12 -12.77 2.11
C LEU A 148 38.33 -13.72 2.02
N GLN A 149 38.13 -14.96 1.62
CA GLN A 149 39.23 -15.93 1.46
C GLN A 149 40.28 -15.48 0.42
N ASN A 150 39.85 -14.84 -0.66
CA ASN A 150 40.77 -14.30 -1.67
C ASN A 150 41.61 -13.14 -1.11
N ILE A 151 41.00 -12.27 -0.31
CA ILE A 151 41.69 -11.17 0.38
C ILE A 151 42.68 -11.73 1.40
N GLU A 152 42.26 -12.67 2.24
CA GLU A 152 43.13 -13.32 3.24
C GLU A 152 44.36 -13.99 2.58
N LYS A 153 44.16 -14.70 1.47
CA LYS A 153 45.27 -15.29 0.70
C LYS A 153 46.20 -14.25 0.09
N SER A 154 45.67 -13.09 -0.31
CA SER A 154 46.50 -12.00 -0.86
C SER A 154 47.34 -11.28 0.21
N LEU A 155 46.91 -11.32 1.48
CA LEU A 155 47.63 -10.74 2.61
C LEU A 155 48.71 -11.67 3.18
N GLN A 156 48.68 -12.97 2.85
CA GLN A 156 49.68 -13.96 3.29
C GLN A 156 50.84 -14.17 2.29
N LYS A 157 50.85 -13.45 1.16
CA LYS A 157 51.96 -13.38 0.20
C LYS A 157 52.73 -12.08 0.37
#